data_AF-A0A3E2WL32-F1
#
_entry.id   AF-A0A3E2WL32-F1
#
_cell.length_a   1.000
_cell.length_b   1.000
_cell.length_c   1.000
_cell.angle_alpha   90.00
_cell.angle_beta   90.00
_cell.angle_gamma   90.00
#
_symmetry.space_group_name_H-M   'P 1'
#
loop_
_entity.id
_entity.type
_entity.pdbx_description
1 polymer ?
#
loop_
_entity_poly.entity_id
_entity_poly.type
_entity_poly.pdbx_seq_one_letter_code
_entity_poly.pdbx_strand_id
1 'polypeptide(L)'
;MKPFNKRNKRLFISTIIGVIFVSAAGTLLHFVYSWTGNNSIIGLFAPVNESTWEHMKLLYFPMLLFCAAEYFFLSGHYQRLIRADLAGILAGTWVIPVIFYTYTGILGFHTLALDILTFLFSVLTAFYVRCHSLLLPGHIENTLFDKIFKTKSGAKCRGLSGPAFFYFICVLITGVCFLIFTYYPPAAGLFVFPS
;
A
#
# COMPACT_ATOMS: atom_id res chain seq x y z
N MET A 1 27.98 16.17 15.92
CA MET A 1 26.54 16.12 15.57
C MET A 1 26.16 14.64 15.36
N LYS A 2 25.28 14.08 16.20
CA LYS A 2 25.02 12.62 16.24
C LYS A 2 24.34 12.14 14.93
N PRO A 3 24.90 11.16 14.20
CA PRO A 3 24.36 10.65 12.93
C PRO A 3 22.93 10.08 13.05
N PHE A 4 22.49 9.77 14.27
CA PHE A 4 21.15 9.29 14.59
C PHE A 4 20.03 10.32 14.28
N ASN A 5 20.29 11.63 14.43
CA ASN A 5 19.26 12.68 14.23
C ASN A 5 18.93 12.92 12.74
N LYS A 6 19.97 12.89 11.87
CA LYS A 6 19.80 13.18 10.43
C LYS A 6 19.00 12.09 9.70
N ARG A 7 19.15 10.83 10.10
CA ARG A 7 18.38 9.70 9.55
C ARG A 7 16.88 9.90 9.82
N ASN A 8 16.49 10.05 11.07
CA ASN A 8 15.08 10.20 11.46
C ASN A 8 14.43 11.42 10.80
N LYS A 9 15.17 12.53 10.64
CA LYS A 9 14.69 13.70 9.90
C LYS A 9 14.35 13.40 8.43
N ARG A 10 15.20 12.64 7.72
CA ARG A 10 14.94 12.26 6.31
C ARG A 10 13.68 11.40 6.18
N LEU A 11 13.53 10.39 7.05
CA LEU A 11 12.33 9.56 7.05
C LEU A 11 11.09 10.37 7.36
N PHE A 12 11.14 11.25 8.36
CA PHE A 12 10.01 12.12 8.69
C PHE A 12 9.58 12.98 7.51
N ILE A 13 10.51 13.68 6.87
CA ILE A 13 10.24 14.51 5.69
C ILE A 13 9.65 13.66 4.57
N SER A 14 10.26 12.50 4.28
CA SER A 14 9.78 11.60 3.23
C SER A 14 8.37 11.09 3.50
N THR A 15 8.07 10.73 4.75
CA THR A 15 6.73 10.30 5.16
C THR A 15 5.69 11.42 4.97
N ILE A 16 6.01 12.67 5.34
CA ILE A 16 5.08 13.80 5.13
C ILE A 16 4.83 14.04 3.64
N ILE A 17 5.90 14.06 2.82
CA ILE A 17 5.78 14.21 1.36
C ILE A 17 4.95 13.07 0.78
N GLY A 18 5.20 11.84 1.22
CA GLY A 18 4.48 10.66 0.78
C GLY A 18 2.99 10.69 1.12
N VAL A 19 2.64 11.06 2.37
CA VAL A 19 1.23 11.20 2.77
C VAL A 19 0.51 12.22 1.90
N ILE A 20 1.12 13.38 1.67
CA ILE A 20 0.55 14.45 0.83
C ILE A 20 0.42 13.97 -0.62
N PHE A 21 1.48 13.37 -1.16
CA PHE A 21 1.52 12.89 -2.54
C PHE A 21 0.48 11.81 -2.78
N VAL A 22 0.44 10.75 -1.96
CA VAL A 22 -0.49 9.63 -2.12
C VAL A 22 -1.94 10.10 -1.95
N SER A 23 -2.22 10.99 -0.99
CA SER A 23 -3.57 11.54 -0.83
C SER A 23 -4.00 12.36 -2.05
N ALA A 24 -3.14 13.26 -2.54
CA ALA A 24 -3.45 14.09 -3.71
C ALA A 24 -3.54 13.27 -5.00
N ALA A 25 -2.57 12.40 -5.26
CA ALA A 25 -2.52 11.56 -6.44
C ALA A 25 -3.65 10.54 -6.45
N GLY A 26 -4.01 9.94 -5.31
CA GLY A 26 -5.15 9.03 -5.21
C GLY A 26 -6.46 9.76 -5.49
N THR A 27 -6.71 10.91 -4.87
CA THR A 27 -7.92 11.71 -5.17
C THR A 27 -7.98 12.12 -6.64
N LEU A 28 -6.86 12.53 -7.24
CA LEU A 28 -6.82 12.85 -8.67
C LEU A 28 -7.07 11.62 -9.54
N LEU A 29 -6.46 10.47 -9.20
CA LEU A 29 -6.57 9.22 -9.95
C LEU A 29 -8.03 8.78 -10.11
N HIS A 30 -8.89 9.08 -9.13
CA HIS A 30 -10.32 8.85 -9.20
C HIS A 30 -10.98 9.47 -10.46
N PHE A 31 -10.49 10.63 -10.90
CA PHE A 31 -11.06 11.35 -12.05
C PHE A 31 -10.33 11.07 -13.37
N VAL A 32 -9.12 10.53 -13.34
CA VAL A 32 -8.27 10.37 -14.53
C VAL A 32 -8.91 9.47 -15.60
N TYR A 33 -9.66 8.44 -15.20
CA TYR A 33 -10.33 7.56 -16.16
C TYR A 33 -11.34 8.32 -17.03
N SER A 34 -12.19 9.14 -16.42
CA SER A 34 -13.19 9.93 -17.15
C SER A 34 -12.54 11.07 -17.94
N TRP A 35 -11.51 11.73 -17.38
CA TRP A 35 -10.76 12.79 -18.06
C TRP A 35 -10.06 12.31 -19.34
N THR A 36 -9.72 11.02 -19.40
CA THR A 36 -9.07 10.42 -20.58
C THR A 36 -10.07 9.79 -21.55
N GLY A 37 -11.37 10.06 -21.39
CA GLY A 37 -12.42 9.54 -22.27
C GLY A 37 -12.64 8.04 -22.09
N ASN A 38 -12.50 7.52 -20.86
CA ASN A 38 -12.63 6.10 -20.52
C ASN A 38 -11.60 5.21 -21.23
N ASN A 39 -10.36 5.68 -21.34
CA ASN A 39 -9.27 4.94 -21.97
C ASN A 39 -8.98 3.64 -21.20
N SER A 40 -9.05 2.50 -21.89
CA SER A 40 -8.85 1.18 -21.27
C SER A 40 -7.48 1.02 -20.61
N ILE A 41 -6.40 1.56 -21.19
CA ILE A 41 -5.07 1.47 -20.57
C ILE A 41 -5.05 2.21 -19.23
N ILE A 42 -5.74 3.34 -19.13
CA ILE A 42 -5.87 4.11 -17.90
C ILE A 42 -6.73 3.36 -16.87
N GLY A 43 -7.78 2.66 -17.31
CA GLY A 43 -8.63 1.85 -16.46
C GLY A 43 -7.90 0.72 -15.72
N LEU A 44 -6.75 0.27 -16.22
CA LEU A 44 -5.89 -0.68 -15.49
C LEU A 44 -5.37 -0.11 -14.16
N PHE A 45 -5.19 1.21 -14.08
CA PHE A 45 -4.60 1.91 -12.94
C PHE A 45 -5.60 2.77 -12.17
N ALA A 46 -6.55 3.39 -12.87
CA ALA A 46 -7.59 4.24 -12.31
C ALA A 46 -8.88 3.42 -12.05
N PRO A 47 -9.75 3.86 -11.12
CA PRO A 47 -11.04 3.24 -10.96
C PRO A 47 -11.90 3.40 -12.22
N VAL A 48 -12.44 2.30 -12.74
CA VAL A 48 -13.37 2.31 -13.89
C VAL A 48 -14.85 2.34 -13.47
N ASN A 49 -15.11 2.09 -12.18
CA ASN A 49 -16.42 2.11 -11.55
C ASN A 49 -16.27 2.41 -10.04
N GLU A 50 -17.40 2.50 -9.33
CA GLU A 50 -17.45 2.87 -7.90
C GLU A 50 -17.42 1.65 -6.96
N SER A 51 -17.02 0.46 -7.44
CA SER A 51 -16.83 -0.69 -6.57
C SER A 51 -15.65 -0.46 -5.62
N THR A 52 -15.73 -1.06 -4.43
CA THR A 52 -14.68 -0.97 -3.43
C THR A 52 -13.34 -1.50 -3.95
N TRP A 53 -13.35 -2.52 -4.82
CA TRP A 53 -12.15 -3.01 -5.51
C TRP A 53 -11.44 -1.92 -6.30
N GLU A 54 -12.19 -1.14 -7.07
CA GLU A 54 -11.64 -0.07 -7.89
C GLU A 54 -11.11 1.08 -7.02
N HIS A 55 -11.76 1.38 -5.89
CA HIS A 55 -11.27 2.37 -4.93
C HIS A 55 -9.96 1.94 -4.23
N MET A 56 -9.66 0.64 -4.11
CA MET A 56 -8.36 0.19 -3.56
C MET A 56 -7.16 0.65 -4.41
N LYS A 57 -7.36 0.84 -5.73
CA LYS A 57 -6.33 1.34 -6.65
C LYS A 57 -5.85 2.75 -6.30
N LEU A 58 -6.72 3.56 -5.69
CA LEU A 58 -6.44 4.94 -5.29
C LEU A 58 -5.27 5.04 -4.30
N LEU A 59 -5.05 4.01 -3.48
CA LEU A 59 -3.89 3.93 -2.60
C LEU A 59 -2.77 3.11 -3.23
N TYR A 60 -3.09 1.93 -3.77
CA TYR A 60 -2.09 0.97 -4.23
C TYR A 60 -1.11 1.59 -5.24
N PHE A 61 -1.60 2.19 -6.33
CA PHE A 61 -0.73 2.70 -7.39
C PHE A 61 0.03 3.97 -6.99
N PRO A 62 -0.58 4.99 -6.37
CA PRO A 62 0.18 6.15 -5.89
C PRO A 62 1.22 5.79 -4.84
N MET A 63 0.92 4.86 -3.91
CA MET A 63 1.89 4.41 -2.92
C MET A 63 3.04 3.63 -3.57
N LEU A 64 2.74 2.73 -4.52
CA LEU A 64 3.76 2.00 -5.27
C LEU A 64 4.69 2.94 -6.04
N LEU A 65 4.13 3.94 -6.71
CA LEU A 65 4.89 4.96 -7.43
C LEU A 65 5.77 5.79 -6.48
N PHE A 66 5.22 6.22 -5.35
CA PHE A 66 5.97 6.96 -4.34
C PHE A 66 7.14 6.15 -3.79
N CYS A 67 6.92 4.90 -3.37
CA CYS A 67 7.97 4.04 -2.84
C CYS A 67 9.04 3.72 -3.89
N ALA A 68 8.65 3.50 -5.15
CA ALA A 68 9.59 3.31 -6.25
C ALA A 68 10.49 4.54 -6.46
N ALA A 69 9.93 5.75 -6.42
CA ALA A 69 10.69 6.99 -6.51
C ALA A 69 11.59 7.21 -5.29
N GLU A 70 11.08 6.97 -4.08
CA GLU A 70 11.79 7.13 -2.81
C GLU A 70 13.00 6.19 -2.70
N TYR A 71 12.91 4.99 -3.28
CA TYR A 71 13.99 3.99 -3.26
C TYR A 71 15.33 4.57 -3.73
N PHE A 72 15.33 5.43 -4.75
CA PHE A 72 16.55 6.05 -5.28
C PHE A 72 17.25 6.98 -4.28
N PHE A 73 16.52 7.52 -3.30
CA PHE A 73 17.04 8.50 -2.34
C PHE A 73 17.30 7.91 -0.95
N LEU A 74 16.51 6.91 -0.51
CA LEU A 74 16.54 6.40 0.86
C LEU A 74 17.10 4.98 1.00
N SER A 75 17.22 4.20 -0.08
CA SER A 75 17.69 2.79 0.00
C SER A 75 19.08 2.65 0.63
N GLY A 76 19.99 3.59 0.36
CA GLY A 76 21.33 3.63 0.97
C GLY A 76 21.34 3.93 2.46
N HIS A 77 20.23 4.40 3.04
CA HIS A 77 20.12 4.78 4.45
C HIS A 77 19.31 3.78 5.29
N TYR A 78 18.46 2.96 4.67
CA TYR A 78 17.54 2.04 5.34
C TYR A 78 17.57 0.65 4.68
N GLN A 79 18.25 -0.31 5.33
CA GLN A 79 18.39 -1.69 4.81
C GLN A 79 17.05 -2.44 4.64
N ARG A 80 16.00 -2.02 5.35
CA ARG A 80 14.68 -2.65 5.38
C ARG A 80 13.61 -1.84 4.62
N LEU A 81 14.03 -0.86 3.81
CA LEU A 81 13.12 0.05 3.10
C LEU A 81 12.08 -0.70 2.28
N ILE A 82 12.53 -1.55 1.35
CA ILE A 82 11.64 -2.33 0.48
C ILE A 82 10.62 -3.14 1.30
N ARG A 83 11.07 -3.81 2.37
CA ARG A 83 10.18 -4.62 3.21
C ARG A 83 9.10 -3.76 3.89
N ALA A 84 9.50 -2.60 4.41
CA ALA A 84 8.58 -1.68 5.07
C ALA A 84 7.60 -1.03 4.09
N ASP A 85 8.05 -0.70 2.88
CA ASP A 85 7.22 -0.15 1.81
C ASP A 85 6.16 -1.16 1.37
N LEU A 86 6.57 -2.41 1.10
CA LEU A 86 5.65 -3.48 0.71
C LEU A 86 4.61 -3.77 1.81
N ALA A 87 5.03 -3.79 3.08
CA ALA A 87 4.11 -3.96 4.20
C ALA A 87 3.12 -2.78 4.31
N GLY A 88 3.60 -1.54 4.11
CA GLY A 88 2.75 -0.35 4.08
C GLY A 88 1.74 -0.35 2.94
N ILE A 89 2.17 -0.71 1.72
CA ILE A 89 1.29 -0.84 0.55
C ILE A 89 0.17 -1.84 0.82
N LEU A 90 0.50 -3.04 1.32
CA LEU A 90 -0.49 -4.06 1.64
C LEU A 90 -1.45 -3.60 2.74
N ALA A 91 -0.91 -3.05 3.83
CA ALA A 91 -1.74 -2.58 4.95
C ALA A 91 -2.71 -1.48 4.52
N GLY A 92 -2.23 -0.44 3.84
CA GLY A 92 -3.09 0.63 3.35
C GLY A 92 -4.16 0.14 2.38
N THR A 93 -3.75 -0.66 1.39
CA THR A 93 -4.66 -1.13 0.33
C THR A 93 -5.80 -1.96 0.91
N TRP A 94 -5.52 -2.88 1.83
CA TRP A 94 -6.53 -3.78 2.40
C TRP A 94 -7.34 -3.16 3.54
N VAL A 95 -6.88 -2.07 4.16
CA VAL A 95 -7.66 -1.34 5.17
C VAL A 95 -8.88 -0.65 4.55
N ILE A 96 -8.82 -0.26 3.28
CA ILE A 96 -9.94 0.36 2.55
C ILE A 96 -11.21 -0.53 2.63
N PRO A 97 -11.23 -1.76 2.09
CA PRO A 97 -12.42 -2.60 2.15
C PRO A 97 -12.79 -3.00 3.58
N VAL A 98 -11.82 -3.20 4.47
CA VAL A 98 -12.09 -3.54 5.87
C VAL A 98 -12.92 -2.45 6.54
N ILE A 99 -12.50 -1.19 6.45
CA ILE A 99 -13.22 -0.06 7.05
C ILE A 99 -14.54 0.19 6.33
N PHE A 100 -14.51 0.20 4.99
CA PHE A 100 -15.68 0.46 4.18
C PHE A 100 -16.83 -0.50 4.52
N TYR A 101 -16.59 -1.81 4.49
CA TYR A 101 -17.62 -2.79 4.82
C TYR A 101 -17.99 -2.83 6.30
N THR A 102 -17.07 -2.47 7.20
CA THR A 102 -17.40 -2.35 8.63
C THR A 102 -18.41 -1.23 8.85
N TYR A 103 -18.14 -0.03 8.34
CA TYR A 103 -19.00 1.11 8.62
C TYR A 103 -20.32 1.03 7.87
N THR A 104 -20.31 0.60 6.59
CA THR A 104 -21.53 0.42 5.81
C THR A 104 -22.39 -0.73 6.34
N GLY A 105 -21.77 -1.79 6.88
CA GLY A 105 -22.48 -2.85 7.59
C GLY A 105 -23.18 -2.38 8.86
N ILE A 106 -22.63 -1.39 9.57
CA ILE A 106 -23.24 -0.81 10.78
C ILE A 106 -24.35 0.18 10.42
N LEU A 107 -24.15 1.04 9.42
CA LEU A 107 -25.07 2.12 9.07
C LEU A 107 -26.16 1.70 8.07
N GLY A 108 -25.89 0.70 7.24
CA GLY A 108 -26.75 0.27 6.13
C GLY A 108 -26.66 1.17 4.89
N PHE A 109 -25.82 2.20 4.88
CA PHE A 109 -25.59 3.10 3.75
C PHE A 109 -24.14 3.60 3.76
N HIS A 110 -23.68 4.10 2.61
CA HIS A 110 -22.39 4.75 2.45
C HIS A 110 -22.56 6.27 2.29
N THR A 111 -21.52 7.05 2.60
CA THR A 111 -21.52 8.50 2.34
C THR A 111 -20.15 8.94 1.84
N LEU A 112 -20.14 9.88 0.90
CA LEU A 112 -18.90 10.43 0.33
C LEU A 112 -17.91 10.90 1.41
N ALA A 113 -18.41 11.52 2.49
CA ALA A 113 -17.57 11.97 3.60
C ALA A 113 -16.86 10.81 4.29
N LEU A 114 -17.57 9.72 4.60
CA LEU A 114 -16.98 8.53 5.22
C LEU A 114 -16.06 7.76 4.26
N ASP A 115 -16.33 7.79 2.96
CA ASP A 115 -15.48 7.17 1.94
C ASP A 115 -14.13 7.90 1.81
N ILE A 116 -14.16 9.24 1.76
CA ILE A 116 -12.94 10.06 1.78
C ILE A 116 -12.16 9.83 3.08
N LEU A 117 -12.84 9.80 4.23
CA LEU A 117 -12.18 9.52 5.51
C LEU A 117 -11.58 8.11 5.56
N THR A 118 -12.25 7.12 4.97
CA THR A 118 -11.75 5.74 4.83
C THR A 118 -10.46 5.70 4.01
N PHE A 119 -10.44 6.40 2.87
CA PHE A 119 -9.25 6.52 2.03
C PHE A 119 -8.10 7.21 2.78
N LEU A 120 -8.34 8.38 3.39
CA LEU A 120 -7.30 9.11 4.13
C LEU A 120 -6.76 8.33 5.32
N PHE A 121 -7.63 7.64 6.08
CA PHE A 121 -7.20 6.77 7.17
C PHE A 121 -6.33 5.61 6.68
N SER A 122 -6.67 5.05 5.52
CA SER A 122 -5.89 3.99 4.89
C SER A 122 -4.49 4.48 4.48
N VAL A 123 -4.38 5.71 3.94
CA VAL A 123 -3.08 6.34 3.65
C VAL A 123 -2.25 6.51 4.92
N LEU A 124 -2.84 7.05 5.99
CA LEU A 124 -2.15 7.20 7.28
C LEU A 124 -1.68 5.85 7.83
N THR A 125 -2.51 4.81 7.72
CA THR A 125 -2.19 3.45 8.15
C THR A 125 -1.01 2.87 7.36
N ALA A 126 -0.98 3.08 6.04
CA ALA A 126 0.12 2.64 5.18
C ALA A 126 1.46 3.22 5.65
N PHE A 127 1.51 4.54 5.86
CA PHE A 127 2.71 5.23 6.30
C PHE A 127 3.07 4.93 7.77
N TYR A 128 2.08 4.68 8.64
CA TYR A 128 2.31 4.21 10.00
C TYR A 128 3.00 2.85 10.00
N VAL A 129 2.45 1.85 9.30
CA VAL A 129 3.02 0.49 9.21
C VAL A 129 4.42 0.53 8.63
N ARG A 130 4.63 1.35 7.60
CA ARG A 130 5.95 1.58 6.99
C ARG A 130 6.94 2.16 8.00
N CYS A 131 6.61 3.27 8.67
CA CYS A 131 7.49 3.90 9.65
C CYS A 131 7.79 2.97 10.83
N HIS A 132 6.78 2.30 11.36
CA HIS A 132 6.91 1.34 12.44
C HIS A 132 7.87 0.20 12.06
N SER A 133 7.73 -0.35 10.84
CA SER A 133 8.60 -1.41 10.31
C SER A 133 10.06 -0.99 10.11
N LEU A 134 10.30 0.32 9.88
CA LEU A 134 11.64 0.89 9.73
C LEU A 134 12.31 1.23 11.06
N LEU A 135 11.53 1.68 12.05
CA LEU A 135 12.02 2.18 13.33
C LEU A 135 12.16 1.09 14.39
N LEU A 136 11.40 -0.01 14.29
CA LEU A 136 11.59 -1.12 15.22
C LEU A 136 12.90 -1.88 14.96
N PRO A 137 13.78 -2.03 15.98
CA PRO A 137 14.85 -3.02 15.92
C PRO A 137 14.20 -4.39 15.73
N GLY A 138 14.79 -5.24 14.88
CA GLY A 138 14.20 -6.54 14.54
C GLY A 138 14.03 -7.42 15.77
N HIS A 139 12.84 -7.35 16.39
CA HIS A 139 12.37 -8.28 17.41
C HIS A 139 11.11 -8.99 16.91
N ILE A 140 11.10 -9.36 15.63
CA ILE A 140 10.16 -10.32 15.07
C ILE A 140 11.00 -11.31 14.27
N GLU A 141 11.92 -12.00 14.96
CA GLU A 141 12.65 -13.17 14.43
C GLU A 141 12.11 -14.48 15.04
N ASN A 142 10.94 -14.44 15.69
CA ASN A 142 10.36 -15.57 16.41
C ASN A 142 8.92 -15.89 15.97
N THR A 143 8.54 -15.61 14.71
CA THR A 143 7.31 -16.19 14.16
C THR A 143 7.56 -17.67 13.80
N LEU A 144 6.52 -18.51 13.90
CA LEU A 144 6.58 -19.94 13.55
C LEU A 144 7.18 -20.18 12.15
N PHE A 145 7.01 -19.24 11.22
CA PHE A 145 7.61 -19.26 9.89
C PHE A 145 9.14 -19.26 9.89
N ASP A 146 9.80 -18.48 10.77
CA ASP A 146 11.27 -18.45 10.86
C ASP A 146 11.82 -19.77 11.45
N LYS A 147 11.04 -20.45 12.30
CA LYS A 147 11.39 -21.80 12.79
C LYS A 147 11.31 -22.85 11.68
N ILE A 148 10.32 -22.74 10.79
CA ILE A 148 10.12 -23.67 9.68
C ILE A 148 11.19 -23.48 8.59
N PHE A 149 11.61 -22.24 8.33
CA PHE A 149 12.54 -21.89 7.24
C PHE A 149 13.98 -21.58 7.68
N LYS A 150 14.41 -22.09 8.84
CA LYS A 150 15.74 -21.83 9.40
C LYS A 150 16.86 -22.46 8.56
N THR A 151 17.26 -21.76 7.50
CA THR A 151 18.52 -22.02 6.79
C THR A 151 19.64 -21.33 7.58
N LYS A 152 20.64 -22.13 8.00
CA LYS A 152 21.90 -21.59 8.52
C LYS A 152 22.53 -20.74 7.41
N SER A 153 22.71 -19.44 7.62
CA SER A 153 23.79 -18.74 6.93
C SER A 153 24.17 -17.43 7.61
N GLY A 154 25.33 -17.46 8.25
CA GLY A 154 26.21 -16.29 8.26
C GLY A 154 26.77 -16.14 6.85
N ALA A 155 26.11 -15.33 6.02
CA ALA A 155 26.67 -14.80 4.79
C ALA A 155 25.95 -13.50 4.43
N LYS A 156 26.74 -12.49 4.09
CA LYS A 156 26.30 -11.17 3.62
C LYS A 156 25.69 -11.30 2.22
N CYS A 157 24.51 -11.88 2.10
CA CYS A 157 23.76 -11.94 0.84
C CYS A 157 22.89 -10.68 0.71
N ARG A 158 23.10 -9.92 -0.37
CA ARG A 158 22.21 -8.84 -0.84
C ARG A 158 20.89 -9.42 -1.43
N GLY A 159 20.34 -10.45 -0.80
CA GLY A 159 19.08 -11.08 -1.19
C GLY A 159 17.92 -10.54 -0.36
N LEU A 160 16.73 -10.49 -0.94
CA LEU A 160 15.50 -10.10 -0.26
C LEU A 160 15.23 -11.13 0.86
N SER A 161 15.18 -10.70 2.13
CA SER A 161 14.90 -11.60 3.27
C SER A 161 13.59 -12.36 3.06
N GLY A 162 13.45 -13.60 3.54
CA GLY A 162 12.23 -14.43 3.38
C GLY A 162 10.89 -13.69 3.58
N PRO A 163 10.71 -12.92 4.68
CA PRO A 163 9.49 -12.12 4.87
C PRO A 163 9.27 -11.01 3.83
N ALA A 164 10.34 -10.41 3.32
CA ALA A 164 10.26 -9.39 2.29
C ALA A 164 9.91 -9.99 0.91
N PHE A 165 10.36 -11.22 0.62
CA PHE A 165 9.93 -11.95 -0.57
C PHE A 165 8.43 -12.29 -0.50
N PHE A 166 7.94 -12.70 0.67
CA PHE A 166 6.51 -12.93 0.86
C PHE A 166 5.67 -11.67 0.57
N TYR A 167 6.03 -10.51 1.17
CA TYR A 167 5.31 -9.26 0.90
C TYR A 167 5.40 -8.85 -0.58
N PHE A 168 6.54 -9.09 -1.22
CA PHE A 168 6.70 -8.81 -2.64
C PHE A 168 5.73 -9.64 -3.49
N ILE A 169 5.62 -10.94 -3.21
CA ILE A 169 4.65 -11.82 -3.89
C ILE A 169 3.21 -11.36 -3.62
N CYS A 170 2.86 -11.00 -2.39
CA CYS A 170 1.51 -10.49 -2.09
C CYS A 170 1.19 -9.19 -2.83
N VAL A 171 2.12 -8.23 -2.88
CA VAL A 171 1.96 -6.97 -3.63
C VAL A 171 1.81 -7.26 -5.12
N LEU A 172 2.65 -8.14 -5.67
CA LEU A 172 2.60 -8.53 -7.08
C LEU A 172 1.27 -9.20 -7.44
N ILE A 173 0.82 -10.17 -6.64
CA ILE A 173 -0.48 -10.83 -6.82
C ILE A 173 -1.61 -9.81 -6.77
N THR A 174 -1.61 -8.91 -5.78
CA THR A 174 -2.63 -7.86 -5.67
C THR A 174 -2.65 -6.97 -6.92
N GLY A 175 -1.47 -6.58 -7.42
CA GLY A 175 -1.33 -5.81 -8.66
C GLY A 175 -1.86 -6.54 -9.89
N VAL A 176 -1.48 -7.81 -10.06
CA VAL A 176 -1.98 -8.65 -11.17
C VAL A 176 -3.50 -8.81 -11.09
N CYS A 177 -4.04 -9.03 -9.89
CA CYS A 177 -5.49 -9.09 -9.68
C CYS A 177 -6.16 -7.78 -10.09
N PHE A 178 -5.60 -6.61 -9.79
CA PHE A 178 -6.17 -5.34 -10.25
C PHE A 178 -6.27 -5.32 -11.77
N LEU A 179 -5.20 -5.69 -12.48
CA LEU A 179 -5.19 -5.68 -13.94
C LEU A 179 -6.21 -6.63 -14.56
N ILE A 180 -6.35 -7.85 -14.02
CA ILE A 180 -7.28 -8.86 -14.53
C ILE A 180 -8.72 -8.49 -14.19
N PHE A 181 -9.01 -8.23 -12.92
CA PHE A 181 -10.37 -8.09 -12.42
C PHE A 181 -11.00 -6.73 -12.72
N THR A 182 -10.22 -5.77 -13.23
CA THR A 182 -10.80 -4.55 -13.84
C THR A 182 -11.74 -4.91 -15.00
N TYR A 183 -11.37 -5.91 -15.82
CA TYR A 183 -12.13 -6.31 -17.00
C TYR A 183 -12.90 -7.63 -16.83
N TYR A 184 -12.44 -8.46 -15.90
CA TYR A 184 -13.05 -9.75 -15.61
C TYR A 184 -13.34 -9.88 -14.10
N PRO A 185 -14.18 -9.00 -13.52
CA PRO A 185 -14.47 -9.01 -12.09
C PRO A 185 -15.19 -10.32 -11.70
N PRO A 186 -14.78 -11.00 -10.61
CA PRO A 186 -15.52 -12.13 -10.09
C PRO A 186 -16.84 -11.67 -9.45
N ALA A 187 -17.79 -12.61 -9.31
CA ALA A 187 -19.06 -12.38 -8.63
C ALA A 187 -18.90 -12.35 -7.09
N ALA A 188 -18.12 -11.39 -6.58
CA ALA A 188 -17.91 -11.14 -5.16
C ALA A 188 -18.32 -9.70 -4.81
N GLY A 189 -18.83 -9.47 -3.60
CA GLY A 189 -19.33 -8.17 -3.16
C GLY A 189 -18.32 -7.03 -3.30
N LEU A 190 -17.02 -7.34 -3.27
CA LEU A 190 -15.91 -6.40 -3.48
C LEU A 190 -15.94 -5.69 -4.83
N PHE A 191 -16.54 -6.31 -5.84
CA PHE A 191 -16.61 -5.82 -7.23
C PHE A 191 -17.97 -5.23 -7.59
N VAL A 192 -18.91 -5.22 -6.64
CA VAL A 192 -20.27 -4.70 -6.85
C VAL A 192 -20.31 -3.24 -6.40
N PHE A 193 -21.15 -2.44 -7.05
CA PHE A 193 -21.44 -1.09 -6.60
C PHE A 193 -22.05 -1.13 -5.20
N PRO A 194 -21.54 -0.35 -4.24
CA PRO A 194 -22.18 -0.24 -2.95
C PRO A 194 -23.57 0.39 -3.13
N SER A 195 -24.58 -0.27 -2.54
CA SER A 195 -25.96 0.20 -2.50
C SER A 195 -26.15 1.38 -1.54
#